data_AF-A0A542LWG2-F1
#
_entry.id   AF-A0A542LWG2-F1
#
_cell.length_a   1.000
_cell.length_b   1.000
_cell.length_c   1.000
_cell.angle_alpha   90.00
_cell.angle_beta   90.00
_cell.angle_gamma   90.00
#
_symmetry.space_group_name_H-M   'P 1'
#
loop_
_entity.id
_entity.type
_entity.pdbx_description
1 polymer ?
#
loop_
_entity_poly.entity_id
_entity_poly.type
_entity_poly.pdbx_seq_one_letter_code
_entity_poly.pdbx_strand_id
1 'polypeptide(L)'
;MRKLIRYAPALACLLAAGCTSVDRGLRHTVVLHYQHVANVHRIDFSSPLVLARRSSPVDAVLPLESQGFWAVFLLCSVDASGAYVPSFYFDVDRFHVRYGKQDFGPLRPWTLRLDNTTDLNTRADTPAIAQAIAMEIQEGPSSQVFRHGFYGGLDYRFAIYIPRGLPDYSGDELTLRYDGGQTMVLGNGYPPSDIPLAGLGGTGIASSCLP
;
A
#
# COMPACT_ATOMS: atom_id res chain seq x y z
N MET A 1 -13.28 73.28 34.53
CA MET A 1 -13.68 73.23 33.11
C MET A 1 -13.31 71.87 32.53
N ARG A 2 -14.30 71.13 32.03
CA ARG A 2 -14.21 69.78 31.45
C ARG A 2 -13.54 69.79 30.06
N LYS A 3 -12.64 68.85 29.77
CA LYS A 3 -12.35 68.30 28.41
C LYS A 3 -11.83 66.86 28.60
N LEU A 4 -12.67 65.85 28.34
CA LEU A 4 -12.86 65.11 27.08
C LEU A 4 -11.98 63.84 27.02
N ILE A 5 -12.63 62.72 27.34
CA ILE A 5 -12.22 61.35 27.08
C ILE A 5 -12.12 61.15 25.56
N ARG A 6 -11.03 60.53 25.07
CA ARG A 6 -10.97 59.91 23.74
C ARG A 6 -10.58 58.44 23.89
N TYR A 7 -11.50 57.57 23.51
CA TYR A 7 -11.28 56.15 23.34
C TYR A 7 -10.78 55.84 21.92
N ALA A 8 -9.81 54.92 21.86
CA ALA A 8 -9.54 53.92 20.81
C ALA A 8 -8.97 54.41 19.44
N PRO A 9 -8.43 53.53 18.57
CA PRO A 9 -7.94 52.13 18.73
C PRO A 9 -6.58 51.86 18.03
N ALA A 10 -5.98 50.67 18.22
CA ALA A 10 -5.15 49.89 17.26
C ALA A 10 -4.28 48.89 18.09
N LEU A 11 -4.52 47.59 18.20
CA LEU A 11 -5.02 46.59 17.25
C LEU A 11 -4.32 46.64 15.88
N ALA A 12 -3.00 46.56 15.86
CA ALA A 12 -2.23 46.37 14.63
C ALA A 12 -0.85 45.73 14.88
N CYS A 13 -0.77 44.61 15.60
CA CYS A 13 0.46 43.81 15.71
C CYS A 13 0.19 42.29 15.58
N LEU A 14 -0.79 41.90 14.76
CA LEU A 14 -1.09 40.50 14.43
C LEU A 14 -1.25 40.33 12.92
N LEU A 15 -0.26 40.76 12.13
CA LEU A 15 -0.17 40.47 10.69
C LEU A 15 1.28 40.18 10.29
N ALA A 16 1.91 39.27 11.03
CA ALA A 16 3.14 38.61 10.59
C ALA A 16 3.10 37.13 11.01
N ALA A 17 1.94 36.49 10.86
CA ALA A 17 1.93 35.06 10.62
C ALA A 17 2.46 34.90 9.19
N GLY A 18 3.78 34.77 9.07
CA GLY A 18 4.41 34.42 7.81
C GLY A 18 3.76 33.15 7.29
N CYS A 19 3.09 33.25 6.14
CA CYS A 19 2.78 32.11 5.29
C CYS A 19 4.11 31.46 4.93
N THR A 20 4.60 30.57 5.78
CA THR A 20 5.79 29.78 5.52
C THR A 20 5.45 28.87 4.34
N SER A 21 6.05 29.19 3.20
CA SER A 21 6.18 28.40 1.97
C SER A 21 5.81 26.91 2.09
N VAL A 22 4.52 26.59 2.06
CA VAL A 22 4.01 25.22 1.84
C VAL A 22 4.25 24.79 0.38
N ASP A 23 4.61 25.73 -0.49
CA ASP A 23 4.45 25.60 -1.94
C ASP A 23 5.68 25.06 -2.70
N ARG A 24 6.87 24.95 -2.09
CA ARG A 24 8.05 24.44 -2.82
C ARG A 24 8.14 22.92 -2.88
N GLY A 25 7.71 22.22 -1.84
CA GLY A 25 7.75 20.75 -1.80
C GLY A 25 6.77 20.10 -2.78
N LEU A 26 5.56 20.65 -2.89
CA LEU A 26 4.49 20.10 -3.72
C LEU A 26 4.81 20.12 -5.23
N ARG A 27 5.63 21.08 -5.70
CA ARG A 27 5.96 21.22 -7.13
C ARG A 27 6.79 20.06 -7.70
N HIS A 28 7.47 19.31 -6.84
CA HIS A 28 8.27 18.12 -7.19
C HIS A 28 7.64 16.82 -6.69
N THR A 29 6.49 16.91 -6.00
CA THR A 29 5.88 15.76 -5.34
C THR A 29 4.87 15.09 -6.26
N VAL A 30 4.92 13.76 -6.32
CA VAL A 30 3.84 12.94 -6.88
C VAL A 30 2.94 12.48 -5.75
N VAL A 31 1.63 12.62 -5.91
CA VAL A 31 0.67 12.14 -4.91
C VAL A 31 0.11 10.79 -5.35
N LEU A 32 0.20 9.79 -4.48
CA LEU A 32 -0.32 8.44 -4.69
C LEU A 32 -1.47 8.23 -3.71
N HIS A 33 -2.70 8.11 -4.22
CA HIS A 33 -3.84 7.76 -3.37
C HIS A 33 -4.04 6.25 -3.41
N TYR A 34 -4.24 5.66 -2.25
CA TYR A 34 -4.48 4.23 -2.11
C TYR A 34 -5.64 3.93 -1.16
N GLN A 35 -6.10 2.69 -1.21
CA GLN A 35 -7.00 2.13 -0.21
C GLN A 35 -6.46 0.77 0.25
N HIS A 36 -6.43 0.54 1.56
CA HIS A 36 -6.20 -0.79 2.12
C HIS A 36 -7.50 -1.59 2.08
N VAL A 37 -7.60 -2.59 1.21
CA VAL A 37 -8.88 -3.27 0.94
C VAL A 37 -9.04 -4.58 1.67
N ALA A 38 -7.96 -5.32 1.94
CA ALA A 38 -8.05 -6.59 2.64
C ALA A 38 -6.76 -7.01 3.36
N ASN A 39 -6.91 -7.71 4.49
CA ASN A 39 -5.89 -8.59 5.03
C ASN A 39 -6.26 -10.03 4.62
N VAL A 40 -5.42 -10.71 3.84
CA VAL A 40 -5.66 -12.10 3.40
C VAL A 40 -4.77 -13.05 4.18
N HIS A 41 -5.34 -14.09 4.80
CA HIS A 41 -4.57 -15.02 5.66
C HIS A 41 -4.16 -16.33 4.98
N ARG A 42 -4.76 -16.65 3.85
CA ARG A 42 -4.46 -17.84 3.05
C ARG A 42 -4.87 -17.60 1.61
N ILE A 43 -4.07 -18.11 0.68
CA ILE A 43 -4.40 -18.07 -0.75
C ILE A 43 -4.36 -19.51 -1.25
N ASP A 44 -5.51 -19.99 -1.71
CA ASP A 44 -5.65 -21.29 -2.38
C ASP A 44 -5.64 -21.05 -3.88
N PHE A 45 -4.66 -21.61 -4.57
CA PHE A 45 -4.51 -21.41 -6.00
C PHE A 45 -5.63 -22.12 -6.76
N SER A 46 -6.30 -21.38 -7.63
CA SER A 46 -7.29 -21.89 -8.58
C SER A 46 -6.66 -22.88 -9.57
N SER A 47 -5.35 -22.76 -9.81
CA SER A 47 -4.54 -23.74 -10.54
C SER A 47 -3.30 -24.11 -9.71
N PRO A 48 -3.13 -25.39 -9.32
CA PRO A 48 -1.99 -25.82 -8.51
C PRO A 48 -0.64 -25.41 -9.11
N LEU A 49 0.23 -24.83 -8.29
CA LEU A 49 1.51 -24.28 -8.70
C LEU A 49 2.58 -25.37 -8.72
N VAL A 50 3.15 -25.66 -9.90
CA VAL A 50 4.26 -26.60 -10.04
C VAL A 50 5.58 -25.88 -9.84
N LEU A 51 6.32 -26.28 -8.80
CA LEU A 51 7.65 -25.73 -8.48
C LEU A 51 8.75 -26.71 -8.86
N ALA A 52 9.83 -26.22 -9.47
CA ALA A 52 10.86 -27.06 -10.09
C ALA A 52 11.57 -28.02 -9.11
N ARG A 53 11.64 -27.68 -7.82
CA ARG A 53 12.36 -28.47 -6.80
C ARG A 53 11.43 -29.24 -5.87
N ARG A 54 10.13 -29.24 -6.14
CA ARG A 54 9.10 -29.84 -5.28
C ARG A 54 8.48 -31.02 -6.02
N SER A 55 8.30 -32.15 -5.33
CA SER A 55 7.74 -33.37 -5.92
C SER A 55 6.23 -33.31 -6.11
N SER A 56 5.56 -32.41 -5.38
CA SER A 56 4.11 -32.22 -5.39
C SER A 56 3.80 -30.77 -5.74
N PRO A 57 2.72 -30.51 -6.50
CA PRO A 57 2.19 -29.16 -6.69
C PRO A 57 1.87 -28.49 -5.36
N VAL A 58 1.93 -27.17 -5.35
CA VAL A 58 1.49 -26.32 -4.23
C VAL A 58 0.05 -25.89 -4.52
N ASP A 59 -0.86 -26.25 -3.64
CA ASP A 59 -2.27 -25.89 -3.73
C ASP A 59 -2.57 -24.59 -2.97
N ALA A 60 -1.79 -24.31 -1.92
CA ALA A 60 -2.01 -23.15 -1.06
C ALA A 60 -0.72 -22.54 -0.51
N VAL A 61 -0.78 -21.24 -0.24
CA VAL A 61 0.25 -20.53 0.52
C VAL A 61 -0.33 -19.94 1.79
N LEU A 62 0.46 -20.00 2.86
CA LEU A 62 0.16 -19.40 4.15
C LEU A 62 1.30 -18.48 4.58
N PRO A 63 1.01 -17.48 5.43
CA PRO A 63 2.04 -16.67 6.02
C PRO A 63 3.01 -17.51 6.89
N LEU A 64 4.23 -17.00 7.12
CA LEU A 64 5.25 -17.74 7.90
C LEU A 64 4.71 -18.15 9.28
N GLU A 65 4.11 -17.20 9.99
CA GLU A 65 3.44 -17.42 11.26
C GLU A 65 1.91 -17.37 11.07
N SER A 66 1.17 -18.07 11.92
CA SER A 66 -0.28 -18.26 11.78
C SER A 66 -1.11 -16.96 11.80
N GLN A 67 -0.55 -15.87 12.30
CA GLN A 67 -1.19 -14.55 12.36
C GLN A 67 -0.67 -13.57 11.31
N GLY A 68 0.23 -13.99 10.42
CA GLY A 68 0.63 -13.17 9.28
C GLY A 68 -0.52 -13.02 8.27
N PHE A 69 -0.31 -12.17 7.26
CA PHE A 69 -1.26 -11.93 6.17
C PHE A 69 -0.59 -11.23 4.98
N TRP A 70 -1.30 -11.22 3.84
CA TRP A 70 -1.05 -10.30 2.74
C TRP A 70 -1.95 -9.07 2.93
N ALA A 71 -1.35 -7.90 3.13
CA ALA A 71 -2.07 -6.64 3.11
C ALA A 71 -2.29 -6.23 1.66
N VAL A 72 -3.53 -6.26 1.19
CA VAL A 72 -3.90 -5.99 -0.20
C VAL A 72 -4.40 -4.55 -0.31
N PHE A 73 -3.81 -3.81 -1.24
CA PHE A 73 -4.08 -2.41 -1.50
C PHE A 73 -4.59 -2.22 -2.92
N LEU A 74 -5.34 -1.14 -3.14
CA LEU A 74 -5.61 -0.58 -4.46
C LEU A 74 -4.91 0.78 -4.56
N LEU A 75 -4.15 1.00 -5.63
CA LEU A 75 -3.78 2.35 -6.04
C LEU A 75 -4.97 2.96 -6.79
N CYS A 76 -5.55 4.01 -6.21
CA CYS A 76 -6.75 4.66 -6.71
C CYS A 76 -6.43 5.75 -7.72
N SER A 77 -5.37 6.51 -7.47
CA SER A 77 -4.92 7.56 -8.38
C SER A 77 -3.43 7.88 -8.22
N VAL A 78 -2.89 8.44 -9.30
CA VAL A 78 -1.55 9.04 -9.35
C VAL A 78 -1.69 10.47 -9.84
N ASP A 79 -1.30 11.43 -9.00
CA ASP A 79 -1.15 12.83 -9.38
C ASP A 79 0.33 13.15 -9.63
N ALA A 80 0.70 13.18 -10.90
CA ALA A 80 2.00 13.61 -11.39
C ALA A 80 1.94 15.00 -12.03
N SER A 81 0.98 15.84 -11.63
CA SER A 81 0.79 17.21 -12.15
C SER A 81 1.70 18.26 -11.50
N GLY A 82 2.58 17.85 -10.58
CA GLY A 82 3.60 18.73 -9.99
C GLY A 82 4.41 19.44 -11.09
N ALA A 83 4.57 20.76 -10.97
CA ALA A 83 5.13 21.61 -12.03
C ALA A 83 6.51 21.18 -12.55
N TYR A 84 7.28 20.43 -11.76
CA TYR A 84 8.61 19.94 -12.11
C TYR A 84 8.69 18.40 -12.21
N VAL A 85 7.54 17.73 -12.33
CA VAL A 85 7.44 16.28 -12.51
C VAL A 85 7.14 15.99 -13.99
N PRO A 86 8.14 15.61 -14.81
CA PRO A 86 7.89 15.29 -16.22
C PRO A 86 7.23 13.91 -16.39
N SER A 87 7.58 12.97 -15.52
CA SER A 87 7.02 11.62 -15.44
C SER A 87 7.30 11.01 -14.08
N PHE A 88 6.57 9.95 -13.77
CA PHE A 88 6.74 9.12 -12.59
C PHE A 88 6.80 7.66 -13.00
N TYR A 89 7.82 6.94 -12.55
CA TYR A 89 7.92 5.49 -12.72
C TYR A 89 7.35 4.82 -11.48
N PHE A 90 6.13 4.29 -11.63
CA PHE A 90 5.47 3.46 -10.65
C PHE A 90 6.04 2.04 -10.69
N ASP A 91 6.19 1.43 -9.52
CA ASP A 91 6.82 0.14 -9.28
C ASP A 91 6.32 -0.40 -7.94
N VAL A 92 5.58 -1.51 -7.96
CA VAL A 92 4.95 -2.11 -6.77
C VAL A 92 6.01 -2.50 -5.72
N ASP A 93 7.19 -2.95 -6.16
CA ASP A 93 8.24 -3.43 -5.25
C ASP A 93 8.85 -2.33 -4.38
N ARG A 94 8.52 -1.06 -4.67
CA ARG A 94 8.92 0.11 -3.86
C ARG A 94 7.90 0.49 -2.81
N PHE A 95 6.75 -0.19 -2.72
CA PHE A 95 5.82 0.02 -1.63
C PHE A 95 6.22 -0.74 -0.39
N HIS A 96 6.00 -0.08 0.74
CA HIS A 96 6.34 -0.59 2.05
C HIS A 96 5.24 -0.27 3.05
N VAL A 97 4.82 -1.25 3.85
CA VAL A 97 4.02 -1.00 5.05
C VAL A 97 4.98 -0.72 6.19
N ARG A 98 4.82 0.43 6.84
CA ARG A 98 5.55 0.75 8.07
C ARG A 98 4.65 0.57 9.28
N TYR A 99 5.00 -0.38 10.15
CA TYR A 99 4.27 -0.62 11.40
C TYR A 99 5.25 -0.55 12.59
N GLY A 100 5.15 0.52 13.37
CA GLY A 100 6.12 0.83 14.42
C GLY A 100 7.54 0.97 13.87
N LYS A 101 8.43 0.04 14.26
CA LYS A 101 9.83 -0.03 13.79
C LYS A 101 10.03 -1.04 12.66
N GLN A 102 8.98 -1.75 12.26
CA GLN A 102 9.06 -2.77 11.23
C GLN A 102 8.64 -2.18 9.89
N ASP A 103 9.28 -2.67 8.84
CA ASP A 103 9.01 -2.33 7.46
C ASP A 103 8.82 -3.63 6.70
N PHE A 104 7.68 -3.74 6.01
CA PHE A 104 7.26 -4.88 5.23
C PHE A 104 7.12 -4.46 3.79
N GLY A 105 7.51 -5.32 2.85
CA GLY A 105 7.51 -5.00 1.42
C GLY A 105 7.07 -6.19 0.58
N PRO A 106 7.59 -6.34 -0.65
CA PRO A 106 7.24 -7.46 -1.52
C PRO A 106 7.67 -8.79 -0.93
N LEU A 107 7.11 -9.88 -1.48
CA LEU A 107 7.39 -11.24 -1.04
C LEU A 107 8.90 -11.55 -1.07
N ARG A 108 9.42 -12.16 0.00
CA ARG A 108 10.84 -12.52 0.12
C ARG A 108 11.02 -14.03 0.26
N PRO A 109 12.21 -14.57 -0.06
CA PRO A 109 12.54 -15.96 0.21
C PRO A 109 12.44 -16.30 1.70
N TRP A 110 12.01 -17.52 2.02
CA TRP A 110 11.85 -18.07 3.37
C TRP A 110 10.87 -17.30 4.27
N THR A 111 9.96 -16.55 3.67
CA THR A 111 9.00 -15.78 4.43
C THR A 111 7.59 -16.33 4.34
N LEU A 112 7.29 -17.39 3.58
CA LEU A 112 5.94 -18.01 3.56
C LEU A 112 6.01 -19.53 3.65
N ARG A 113 4.91 -20.17 4.08
CA ARG A 113 4.74 -21.63 4.16
C ARG A 113 3.91 -22.15 2.99
N LEU A 114 4.22 -23.37 2.54
CA LEU A 114 3.52 -24.08 1.46
C LEU A 114 2.56 -25.12 2.06
N ASP A 115 1.29 -25.15 1.65
CA ASP A 115 0.29 -26.19 1.95
C ASP A 115 0.13 -26.54 3.45
N ASN A 116 0.27 -25.56 4.32
CA ASN A 116 0.30 -25.72 5.79
C ASN A 116 1.37 -26.72 6.28
N THR A 117 2.42 -26.98 5.49
CA THR A 117 3.58 -27.78 5.90
C THR A 117 4.64 -26.90 6.55
N THR A 118 5.78 -27.48 6.94
CA THR A 118 6.96 -26.73 7.41
C THR A 118 7.83 -26.21 6.26
N ASP A 119 7.46 -26.51 5.01
CA ASP A 119 8.24 -26.09 3.86
C ASP A 119 8.05 -24.61 3.59
N LEU A 120 9.18 -23.92 3.38
CA LEU A 120 9.20 -22.50 3.08
C LEU A 120 9.52 -22.26 1.61
N ASN A 121 9.06 -21.13 1.07
CA ASN A 121 9.48 -20.70 -0.24
C ASN A 121 11.00 -20.50 -0.31
N THR A 122 11.60 -20.83 -1.45
CA THR A 122 13.03 -20.60 -1.69
C THR A 122 13.24 -19.42 -2.64
N ARG A 123 14.48 -18.93 -2.75
CA ARG A 123 14.83 -17.89 -3.73
C ARG A 123 14.50 -18.30 -5.17
N ALA A 124 14.63 -19.58 -5.51
CA ALA A 124 14.33 -20.07 -6.85
C ALA A 124 12.82 -20.11 -7.12
N ASP A 125 12.01 -20.43 -6.11
CA ASP A 125 10.56 -20.58 -6.26
C ASP A 125 9.80 -19.26 -6.10
N THR A 126 10.39 -18.30 -5.38
CA THR A 126 9.73 -17.02 -5.00
C THR A 126 9.12 -16.27 -6.18
N PRO A 127 9.77 -16.11 -7.35
CA PRO A 127 9.15 -15.41 -8.48
C PRO A 127 7.88 -16.10 -9.01
N ALA A 128 7.89 -17.43 -9.10
CA ALA A 128 6.74 -18.20 -9.56
C ALA A 128 5.59 -18.12 -8.56
N ILE A 129 5.90 -18.17 -7.25
CA ILE A 129 4.89 -18.02 -6.19
C ILE A 129 4.31 -16.60 -6.17
N ALA A 130 5.16 -15.57 -6.30
CA ALA A 130 4.71 -14.18 -6.36
C ALA A 130 3.78 -13.96 -7.56
N GLN A 131 4.13 -14.51 -8.72
CA GLN A 131 3.27 -14.44 -9.90
C GLN A 131 1.94 -15.18 -9.69
N ALA A 132 1.95 -16.36 -9.06
CA ALA A 132 0.72 -17.10 -8.77
C ALA A 132 -0.19 -16.32 -7.79
N ILE A 133 0.39 -15.73 -6.74
CA ILE A 133 -0.33 -14.86 -5.81
C ILE A 133 -0.93 -13.67 -6.55
N ALA A 134 -0.13 -13.01 -7.40
CA ALA A 134 -0.57 -11.87 -8.21
C ALA A 134 -1.79 -12.23 -9.08
N MET A 135 -1.81 -13.42 -9.69
CA MET A 135 -2.96 -13.90 -10.46
C MET A 135 -4.20 -14.13 -9.59
N GLU A 136 -4.07 -14.80 -8.44
CA GLU A 136 -5.22 -15.08 -7.56
C GLU A 136 -5.83 -13.80 -6.98
N ILE A 137 -4.98 -12.85 -6.58
CA ILE A 137 -5.47 -11.56 -6.12
C ILE A 137 -5.83 -10.66 -7.29
N GLN A 138 -5.65 -11.02 -8.56
CA GLN A 138 -5.88 -10.13 -9.72
C GLN A 138 -5.12 -8.81 -9.60
N GLU A 139 -3.81 -8.91 -9.37
CA GLU A 139 -2.89 -7.78 -9.29
C GLU A 139 -2.94 -6.93 -10.57
N GLY A 140 -2.81 -5.61 -10.41
CA GLY A 140 -2.65 -4.69 -11.51
C GLY A 140 -1.25 -4.78 -12.14
N PRO A 141 -0.88 -3.80 -13.00
CA PRO A 141 0.47 -3.70 -13.53
C PRO A 141 1.49 -3.60 -12.38
N SER A 142 2.55 -4.40 -12.40
CA SER A 142 3.63 -4.32 -11.40
C SER A 142 4.50 -3.07 -11.54
N SER A 143 4.56 -2.48 -12.73
CA SER A 143 5.20 -1.19 -12.98
C SER A 143 4.54 -0.46 -14.16
N GLN A 144 4.61 0.87 -14.15
CA GLN A 144 4.07 1.72 -15.21
C GLN A 144 4.74 3.09 -15.21
N VAL A 145 4.91 3.70 -16.38
CA VAL A 145 5.32 5.10 -16.48
C VAL A 145 4.07 5.97 -16.62
N PHE A 146 3.86 6.86 -15.66
CA PHE A 146 2.89 7.95 -15.74
C PHE A 146 3.60 9.19 -16.27
N ARG A 147 3.08 9.82 -17.32
CA ARG A 147 3.59 11.12 -17.77
C ARG A 147 3.06 12.22 -16.85
N HIS A 148 3.50 13.45 -17.03
CA HIS A 148 2.92 14.58 -16.33
C HIS A 148 1.39 14.64 -16.49
N GLY A 149 0.66 14.73 -15.38
CA GLY A 149 -0.81 14.78 -15.36
C GLY A 149 -1.44 14.03 -14.18
N PHE A 150 -2.77 14.03 -14.14
CA PHE A 150 -3.58 13.29 -13.16
C PHE A 150 -4.18 12.02 -13.78
N TYR A 151 -4.05 10.90 -13.06
CA TYR A 151 -4.56 9.60 -13.45
C TYR A 151 -5.42 9.04 -12.31
N GLY A 152 -6.74 9.14 -12.44
CA GLY A 152 -7.70 8.58 -11.47
C GLY A 152 -8.34 7.28 -11.95
N GLY A 153 -9.00 6.56 -11.04
CA GLY A 153 -9.73 5.33 -11.34
C GLY A 153 -8.84 4.19 -11.83
N LEU A 154 -7.64 4.06 -11.25
CA LEU A 154 -6.66 3.06 -11.67
C LEU A 154 -7.04 1.65 -11.18
N ASP A 155 -7.51 1.53 -9.94
CA ASP A 155 -7.82 0.26 -9.28
C ASP A 155 -6.67 -0.77 -9.37
N TYR A 156 -5.41 -0.30 -9.38
CA TYR A 156 -4.26 -1.21 -9.47
C TYR A 156 -4.08 -1.89 -8.13
N ARG A 157 -4.47 -3.16 -8.08
CA ARG A 157 -4.31 -3.99 -6.90
C ARG A 157 -2.87 -4.45 -6.75
N PHE A 158 -2.39 -4.55 -5.52
CA PHE A 158 -1.11 -5.15 -5.16
C PHE A 158 -1.11 -5.59 -3.69
N ALA A 159 -0.14 -6.41 -3.30
CA ALA A 159 -0.05 -6.93 -1.94
C ALA A 159 1.33 -6.68 -1.30
N ILE A 160 1.32 -6.29 -0.03
CA ILE A 160 2.51 -6.24 0.82
C ILE A 160 2.47 -7.42 1.79
N TYR A 161 3.62 -8.08 1.93
CA TYR A 161 3.71 -9.32 2.66
C TYR A 161 4.09 -9.12 4.13
N ILE A 162 3.21 -9.54 5.04
CA ILE A 162 3.39 -9.44 6.49
C ILE A 162 3.53 -10.86 7.06
N PRO A 163 4.76 -11.36 7.30
CA PRO A 163 5.00 -12.77 7.64
C PRO A 163 4.39 -13.22 8.97
N ARG A 164 4.04 -12.29 9.85
CA ARG A 164 3.68 -12.55 11.24
C ARG A 164 2.65 -11.57 11.76
N GLY A 165 2.02 -11.93 12.87
CA GLY A 165 1.06 -11.04 13.54
C GLY A 165 1.71 -9.69 13.87
N LEU A 166 0.96 -8.63 13.62
CA LEU A 166 1.31 -7.28 14.07
C LEU A 166 0.77 -7.09 15.49
N PRO A 167 1.63 -6.88 16.50
CA PRO A 167 1.16 -6.62 17.87
C PRO A 167 0.27 -5.39 17.91
N ASP A 168 -0.86 -5.46 18.62
CA ASP A 168 -1.82 -4.36 18.80
C ASP A 168 -2.49 -3.84 17.51
N TYR A 169 -2.41 -4.59 16.41
CA TYR A 169 -3.12 -4.24 15.18
C TYR A 169 -4.60 -4.64 15.27
N SER A 170 -5.47 -3.63 15.28
CA SER A 170 -6.93 -3.75 15.38
C SER A 170 -7.64 -3.99 14.05
N GLY A 171 -6.91 -4.12 12.95
CA GLY A 171 -7.51 -4.20 11.60
C GLY A 171 -7.81 -2.84 10.97
N ASP A 172 -7.13 -1.79 11.41
CA ASP A 172 -7.25 -0.45 10.81
C ASP A 172 -6.45 -0.34 9.49
N GLU A 173 -6.57 0.78 8.77
CA GLU A 173 -5.76 1.03 7.58
C GLU A 173 -4.25 0.98 7.92
N LEU A 174 -3.49 0.19 7.16
CA LEU A 174 -2.03 0.18 7.25
C LEU A 174 -1.45 1.31 6.40
N THR A 175 -0.51 2.05 6.97
CA THR A 175 0.16 3.15 6.28
C THR A 175 1.17 2.64 5.25
N LEU A 176 0.96 3.00 3.99
CA LEU A 176 1.93 2.77 2.92
C LEU A 176 2.96 3.90 2.82
N ARG A 177 4.18 3.49 2.49
CA ARG A 177 5.31 4.33 2.08
C ARG A 177 5.76 3.89 0.69
N TYR A 178 6.32 4.82 -0.06
CA TYR A 178 6.87 4.55 -1.39
C TYR A 178 8.34 4.98 -1.49
N ASP A 179 9.21 4.05 -1.87
CA ASP A 179 10.66 4.24 -1.93
C ASP A 179 11.12 4.63 -3.34
N GLY A 180 10.60 5.76 -3.82
CA GLY A 180 10.96 6.29 -5.13
C GLY A 180 10.56 7.75 -5.31
N GLY A 181 11.52 8.60 -5.69
CA GLY A 181 11.28 10.01 -5.93
C GLY A 181 10.78 10.78 -4.70
N GLN A 182 10.25 11.98 -4.92
CA GLN A 182 9.49 12.72 -3.90
C GLN A 182 8.02 12.36 -4.05
N THR A 183 7.50 11.55 -3.14
CA THR A 183 6.11 11.07 -3.16
C THR A 183 5.39 11.39 -1.86
N MET A 184 4.09 11.61 -1.97
CA MET A 184 3.16 11.65 -0.85
C MET A 184 2.15 10.52 -1.05
N VAL A 185 2.08 9.59 -0.10
CA VAL A 185 1.24 8.40 -0.19
C VAL A 185 0.09 8.56 0.79
N LEU A 186 -1.14 8.60 0.29
CA LEU A 186 -2.33 8.98 1.04
C LEU A 186 -3.36 7.85 1.01
N GLY A 187 -3.65 7.29 2.18
CA GLY A 187 -4.75 6.37 2.38
C GLY A 187 -6.09 7.11 2.47
N ASN A 188 -7.18 6.38 2.31
CA ASN A 188 -8.53 6.92 2.48
C ASN A 188 -9.10 6.66 3.88
N GLY A 189 -8.37 5.94 4.73
CA GLY A 189 -8.67 5.73 6.15
C GLY A 189 -9.76 4.68 6.42
N TYR A 190 -10.24 3.99 5.38
CA TYR A 190 -11.19 2.89 5.57
C TYR A 190 -10.48 1.62 6.05
N PRO A 191 -11.04 0.91 7.05
CA PRO A 191 -10.45 -0.36 7.47
C PRO A 191 -10.58 -1.41 6.36
N PRO A 192 -9.54 -2.25 6.16
CA PRO A 192 -9.60 -3.39 5.25
C PRO A 192 -10.63 -4.44 5.71
N SER A 193 -11.09 -5.26 4.76
CA SER A 193 -11.78 -6.51 5.11
C SER A 193 -10.80 -7.54 5.66
N ASP A 194 -11.21 -8.34 6.63
CA ASP A 194 -10.41 -9.46 7.11
C ASP A 194 -10.84 -10.74 6.38
N ILE A 195 -9.94 -11.29 5.55
CA ILE A 195 -10.22 -12.38 4.61
C ILE A 195 -9.46 -13.63 5.04
N PRO A 196 -10.16 -14.66 5.58
CA PRO A 196 -9.51 -15.90 5.95
C PRO A 196 -8.88 -16.64 4.76
N LEU A 197 -9.51 -16.54 3.58
CA LEU A 197 -9.15 -17.27 2.38
C LEU A 197 -9.49 -16.47 1.11
N ALA A 198 -8.51 -16.31 0.22
CA ALA A 198 -8.69 -15.87 -1.16
C ALA A 198 -8.39 -17.01 -2.15
N GLY A 199 -8.86 -16.86 -3.39
CA GLY A 199 -8.73 -17.88 -4.44
C GLY A 199 -9.83 -18.93 -4.38
N LEU A 200 -9.50 -20.20 -4.63
CA LEU A 200 -10.47 -21.28 -4.77
C LEU A 200 -11.32 -21.46 -3.49
N GLY A 201 -12.64 -21.23 -3.60
CA GLY A 201 -13.57 -21.37 -2.48
C GLY A 201 -13.49 -20.24 -1.42
N GLY A 202 -12.66 -19.22 -1.66
CA GLY A 202 -12.51 -18.06 -0.80
C GLY A 202 -13.52 -16.93 -1.06
N THR A 203 -13.50 -15.91 -0.21
CA THR A 203 -14.25 -14.67 -0.43
C THR A 203 -13.50 -13.76 -1.41
N GLY A 204 -14.24 -12.99 -2.22
CA GLY A 204 -13.65 -12.02 -3.13
C GLY A 204 -12.96 -10.86 -2.41
N ILE A 205 -11.96 -10.26 -3.06
CA ILE A 205 -11.30 -9.04 -2.61
C ILE A 205 -11.91 -7.85 -3.36
N ALA A 206 -12.19 -6.75 -2.67
CA ALA A 206 -12.73 -5.53 -3.29
C ALA A 206 -11.84 -5.06 -4.45
N SER A 207 -12.46 -4.70 -5.58
CA SER A 207 -11.78 -4.41 -6.85
C SER A 207 -11.88 -2.96 -7.31
N SER A 208 -12.45 -2.09 -6.48
CA SER A 208 -12.58 -0.68 -6.80
C SER A 208 -12.36 0.16 -5.55
N CYS A 209 -11.74 1.31 -5.73
CA CYS A 209 -11.62 2.28 -4.67
C CYS A 209 -12.97 2.86 -4.28
N LEU A 210 -13.16 3.11 -2.99
CA LEU A 210 -14.32 3.81 -2.47
C LEU A 210 -14.25 5.31 -2.85
N PRO A 211 -15.41 5.94 -3.11
CA PRO A 211 -15.50 7.36 -3.46
C PRO A 211 -15.07 8.30 -2.33
#